data_AF-A0A7I8CA48-F1
#
_entry.id   AF-A0A7I8CA48-F1
#
_cell.length_a   1.000
_cell.length_b   1.000
_cell.length_c   1.000
_cell.angle_alpha   90.00
_cell.angle_beta   90.00
_cell.angle_gamma   90.00
#
_symmetry.space_group_name_H-M   'P 1'
#
loop_
_entity.id
_entity.type
_entity.pdbx_description
1 polymer ?
#
loop_
_entity_poly.entity_id
_entity_poly.type
_entity_poly.pdbx_seq_one_letter_code
_entity_poly.pdbx_strand_id
1 'polypeptide(L)' 'MRTVQTYATHHPEAFVLAVSLELAAATWKVALHDGRRKKPAVHTVAQPQAAARLQAVLDLIEAHRQK' A
#
# COMPACT_ATOMS: atom_id res chain seq x y z
N MET A 1 -13.23 6.63 18.57
CA MET A 1 -13.34 6.76 17.09
C MET A 1 -13.24 5.35 16.52
N ARG A 2 -14.37 4.74 16.13
CA ARG A 2 -14.45 3.34 15.68
C ARG A 2 -14.51 3.36 14.15
N THR A 3 -13.45 2.91 13.47
CA THR A 3 -13.46 2.78 12.02
C THR A 3 -14.30 1.55 11.66
N VAL A 4 -15.52 1.79 11.20
CA VAL A 4 -16.37 0.74 10.64
C VAL A 4 -15.84 0.45 9.24
N GLN A 5 -15.09 -0.64 9.07
CA GLN A 5 -14.86 -1.19 7.74
C GLN A 5 -16.11 -1.95 7.31
N THR A 6 -16.89 -1.35 6.42
CA THR A 6 -17.98 -2.01 5.71
C THR A 6 -17.43 -2.78 4.51
N TYR A 7 -17.00 -4.02 4.75
CA TYR A 7 -16.82 -5.00 3.67
C TYR A 7 -18.18 -5.65 3.37
N ALA A 8 -19.00 -4.94 2.59
CA ALA A 8 -20.06 -5.54 1.78
C ALA A 8 -19.60 -5.29 0.34
N THR A 9 -19.34 -6.27 -0.51
CA THR A 9 -20.16 -7.43 -0.87
C THR A 9 -19.25 -8.54 -1.42
N HIS A 10 -19.68 -9.79 -1.29
CA HIS A 10 -19.09 -10.97 -1.93
C HIS A 10 -18.96 -10.76 -3.46
N HIS A 11 -17.77 -10.34 -3.91
CA HIS A 11 -17.30 -10.59 -5.28
C HIS A 11 -16.25 -11.70 -5.20
N PRO A 12 -16.46 -12.87 -5.82
CA PRO A 12 -15.42 -13.87 -5.94
C PRO A 12 -14.31 -13.25 -6.81
N GLU A 13 -13.16 -12.99 -6.18
CA GLU A 13 -11.92 -12.47 -6.80
C GLU A 13 -11.87 -10.96 -7.14
N ALA A 14 -12.39 -10.09 -6.29
CA ALA A 14 -11.83 -8.74 -6.28
C ALA A 14 -10.37 -8.83 -5.78
N PHE A 15 -9.38 -8.62 -6.64
CA PHE A 15 -7.98 -8.46 -6.24
C PHE A 15 -7.85 -7.21 -5.37
N VAL A 16 -7.96 -7.39 -4.06
CA VAL A 16 -7.78 -6.32 -3.08
C VAL A 16 -6.30 -6.17 -2.79
N LEU A 17 -5.72 -5.04 -3.16
CA LEU A 17 -4.37 -4.66 -2.76
C LEU A 17 -4.44 -3.95 -1.41
N ALA A 18 -4.05 -4.64 -0.34
CA ALA A 18 -3.89 -4.03 0.97
C ALA A 18 -2.58 -3.23 1.02
N VAL A 19 -2.68 -1.97 1.44
CA VAL A 19 -1.55 -1.03 1.54
C VAL A 19 -1.40 -0.56 2.98
N SER A 20 -0.21 -0.71 3.55
CA SER A 20 0.15 -0.11 4.84
C SER A 20 1.29 0.87 4.64
N LEU A 21 1.16 2.06 5.23
CA LEU A 21 2.14 3.13 5.16
C LEU A 21 2.60 3.49 6.57
N GLU A 22 3.90 3.39 6.81
CA GLU A 22 4.53 3.78 8.07
C GLU A 22 5.55 4.89 7.82
N LEU A 23 5.38 6.02 8.52
CA LEU A 23 6.38 7.07 8.57
C LEU A 23 7.48 6.65 9.55
N ALA A 24 8.68 6.35 9.04
CA ALA A 24 9.86 6.03 9.82
C ALA A 24 10.93 7.09 9.57
N ALA A 25 11.04 8.04 10.49
CA ALA A 25 11.88 9.23 10.37
C ALA A 25 11.58 10.05 9.08
N ALA A 26 12.57 10.24 8.20
CA ALA A 26 12.42 10.95 6.92
C ALA A 26 12.02 10.05 5.74
N THR A 27 11.71 8.78 6.00
CA THR A 27 11.36 7.78 4.99
C THR A 27 10.00 7.17 5.24
N TRP A 28 9.37 6.65 4.19
CA TRP A 28 8.09 5.94 4.29
C TRP A 28 8.32 4.47 3.96
N LYS A 29 7.89 3.57 4.85
CA LYS A 29 7.79 2.14 4.54
C LYS A 29 6.40 1.87 3.98
N VAL A 30 6.36 1.23 2.81
CA VAL A 30 5.14 0.83 2.13
C VAL A 30 5.08 -0.69 2.09
N ALA A 31 4.10 -1.30 2.73
CA ALA A 31 3.83 -2.72 2.63
C ALA A 31 2.64 -2.95 1.70
N LEU A 32 2.84 -3.76 0.66
CA LEU A 32 1.86 -4.08 -0.37
C LEU A 32 1.54 -5.58 -0.31
N HIS A 33 0.25 -5.92 -0.14
CA HIS A 33 -0.22 -7.30 -0.05
C HIS A 33 -1.39 -7.54 -0.99
N ASP A 34 -1.20 -8.43 -1.96
CA ASP A 34 -2.15 -8.77 -3.02
C ASP A 34 -3.02 -10.01 -2.68
N GLY A 35 -2.81 -10.62 -1.51
CA GLY A 35 -3.50 -11.86 -1.12
C GLY A 35 -2.95 -13.13 -1.78
N ARG A 36 -2.06 -12.99 -2.78
CA ARG A 36 -1.46 -14.13 -3.52
C ARG A 36 -0.22 -14.65 -2.81
N ARG A 37 0.56 -13.76 -2.20
CA ARG A 37 1.80 -14.11 -1.49
C ARG A 37 1.55 -14.16 0.02
N LYS A 38 2.29 -15.02 0.73
CA LYS A 38 2.22 -15.14 2.19
C LYS A 38 2.74 -13.90 2.94
N LYS A 39 3.64 -13.13 2.33
CA LYS A 39 4.26 -11.95 2.94
C LYS A 39 4.05 -10.73 2.04
N PRO A 40 3.82 -9.54 2.62
CA PRO A 40 3.75 -8.30 1.85
C PRO A 40 5.12 -7.96 1.25
N ALA A 41 5.11 -7.33 0.08
CA ALA A 41 6.29 -6.67 -0.45
C ALA A 41 6.50 -5.35 0.32
N VAL A 42 7.68 -5.17 0.91
CA VAL A 42 8.02 -3.97 1.68
C VAL A 42 8.98 -3.10 0.87
N HIS A 43 8.60 -1.84 0.67
CA HIS A 43 9.40 -0.83 -0.03
C HIS A 43 9.72 0.32 0.91
N THR A 44 10.90 0.93 0.77
CA THR A 44 11.27 2.15 1.48
C THR A 44 11.35 3.29 0.48
N VAL A 45 10.59 4.36 0.72
CA VAL A 45 10.59 5.57 -0.10
C VAL A 45 11.29 6.68 0.68
N ALA A 46 12.42 7.13 0.14
CA ALA A 46 13.33 8.06 0.81
C ALA A 46 13.50 9.40 0.07
N GLN A 47 12.57 9.75 -0.84
CA GLN A 47 12.64 11.06 -1.51
C GLN A 47 12.72 12.19 -0.46
N PRO A 48 13.54 13.23 -0.67
CA PRO A 48 13.77 14.25 0.35
C PRO A 48 12.53 15.11 0.58
N GLN A 49 11.80 15.42 -0.48
CA GLN A 49 10.58 16.23 -0.43
C GLN A 49 9.36 15.36 -0.13
N ALA A 50 8.50 15.82 0.78
CA ALA A 50 7.32 15.06 1.20
C ALA A 50 6.36 14.76 0.03
N ALA A 51 6.12 15.73 -0.85
CA ALA A 51 5.30 15.55 -2.04
C ALA A 51 5.88 14.48 -2.98
N ALA A 52 7.19 14.50 -3.19
CA ALA A 52 7.87 13.49 -4.01
C ALA A 52 7.83 12.09 -3.38
N ARG A 53 7.88 11.97 -2.04
CA ARG A 53 7.66 10.68 -1.37
C ARG A 53 6.24 10.17 -1.60
N LEU A 54 5.23 11.02 -1.45
CA LEU A 54 3.85 10.63 -1.70
C LEU A 54 3.66 10.15 -3.14
N GLN A 55 4.18 10.89 -4.12
CA GLN A 55 4.09 10.49 -5.51
C GLN A 55 4.73 9.12 -5.75
N ALA A 56 5.94 8.89 -5.23
CA ALA A 56 6.61 7.60 -5.36
C ALA A 56 5.84 6.44 -4.70
N VAL A 57 5.06 6.68 -3.63
CA VAL A 57 4.16 5.67 -3.07
C VAL A 57 2.99 5.36 -4.00
N LEU A 58 2.38 6.38 -4.61
CA LEU A 58 1.31 6.17 -5.60
C LEU A 58 1.80 5.35 -6.80
N ASP A 59 2.99 5.68 -7.30
CA ASP A 59 3.62 4.96 -8.41
C ASP A 59 3.89 3.48 -8.05
N LEU A 60 4.33 3.21 -6.81
CA LEU A 60 4.54 1.84 -6.31
C LEU A 60 3.23 1.05 -6.24
N ILE A 61 2.14 1.66 -5.79
CA ILE A 61 0.82 1.01 -5.72
C ILE A 61 0.35 0.64 -7.12
N GLU A 62 0.44 1.57 -8.07
CA GLU A 62 0.00 1.33 -9.45
C GLU A 62 0.86 0.25 -10.14
N ALA A 63 2.18 0.33 -9.99
CA ALA A 63 3.09 -0.67 -10.54
C ALA A 63 2.91 -2.07 -9.90
N HIS A 64 2.45 -2.15 -8.65
CA HIS A 64 2.17 -3.44 -8.00
C HIS A 64 0.83 -4.04 -8.45
N ARG A 65 -0.17 -3.20 -8.74
CA ARG A 65 -1.47 -3.65 -9.25
C ARG A 65 -1.36 -4.36 -10.61
N GLN A 66 -0.35 -4.02 -11.40
CA GLN A 66 -0.11 -4.59 -12.73
C GLN A 66 0.66 -5.93 -12.71
N LYS A 67 1.01 -6.46 -11.52
CA LYS A 67 1.78 -7.71 -11.34
C LYS A 67 0.89 -8.90 -10.94
#